data_AF-A0A9D7HAC5-F1
#
_entry.id   AF-A0A9D7HAC5-F1
#
_cell.length_a   1.000
_cell.length_b   1.000
_cell.length_c   1.000
_cell.angle_alpha   90.00
_cell.angle_beta   90.00
_cell.angle_gamma   90.00
#
_symmetry.space_group_name_H-M   'P 1'
#
loop_
_entity.id
_entity.type
_entity.pdbx_description
1 polymer ?
#
loop_
_entity_poly.entity_id
_entity_poly.type
_entity_poly.pdbx_seq_one_letter_code
_entity_poly.pdbx_strand_id
1 'polypeptide(L)'
;MCPHCGRDAPVVFRGPIPHCSSCGKVRPPTAGPAVHLTGKPSRLSGSVARFAGWFSLAFGTFMALLFGALFQWIFPAGIVGWVLGGGIFALAALIGFGLLRGGSALKASGSRAEARTFEQAVTAMAEARGGVVSMLDVAQMLGLDEVEADRLLTDFAKRNPERVRVELDESGTLVYQFPQLMLGTARTEYSQRAVSEAEVEAAAEVEAAQSRIAPTRRSGR
;
A
#
# COMPACT_ATOMS: atom_id res chain seq x y z
N MET A 1 11.72 -1.41 9.57
CA MET A 1 12.17 -2.83 9.43
C MET A 1 11.53 -3.76 10.47
N CYS A 2 11.25 -5.01 10.07
CA CYS A 2 10.66 -6.05 10.92
C CYS A 2 11.69 -6.74 11.83
N PRO A 3 11.44 -6.90 13.15
CA PRO A 3 12.31 -7.72 13.99
C PRO A 3 12.19 -9.22 13.69
N HIS A 4 11.10 -9.68 13.06
CA HIS A 4 10.88 -11.10 12.79
C HIS A 4 11.31 -11.56 11.40
N CYS A 5 11.13 -10.74 10.37
CA CYS A 5 11.49 -11.09 9.00
C CYS A 5 12.59 -10.21 8.40
N GLY A 6 13.11 -9.22 9.14
CA GLY A 6 14.13 -8.28 8.66
C GLY A 6 13.66 -7.29 7.58
N ARG A 7 12.55 -7.56 6.89
CA ARG A 7 12.07 -6.75 5.76
C ARG A 7 11.39 -5.45 6.19
N ASP A 8 11.47 -4.42 5.34
CA ASP A 8 10.81 -3.14 5.56
C ASP A 8 9.36 -3.17 5.06
N ALA A 9 8.56 -3.98 5.75
CA ALA A 9 7.15 -4.21 5.44
C ALA A 9 6.23 -3.35 6.33
N PRO A 10 5.21 -2.68 5.77
CA PRO A 10 4.25 -1.89 6.52
C PRO A 10 3.33 -2.75 7.39
N VAL A 11 2.63 -2.12 8.33
CA VAL A 11 1.76 -2.82 9.29
C VAL A 11 0.30 -2.86 8.83
N VAL A 12 -0.35 -4.00 9.03
CA VAL A 12 -1.75 -4.27 8.68
C VAL A 12 -2.50 -4.60 9.97
N PHE A 13 -3.54 -3.85 10.28
CA PHE A 13 -4.43 -4.14 11.42
C PHE A 13 -5.48 -5.20 11.06
N ARG A 14 -5.45 -6.33 11.75
CA ARG A 14 -6.55 -7.32 11.74
C ARG A 14 -7.27 -7.24 13.08
N GLY A 15 -8.39 -6.51 13.11
CA GLY A 15 -9.01 -6.11 14.38
C GLY A 15 -8.14 -5.10 15.14
N PRO A 16 -7.99 -5.22 16.48
CA PRO A 16 -7.19 -4.29 17.27
C PRO A 16 -5.67 -4.59 17.21
N ILE A 17 -5.27 -5.68 16.57
CA ILE A 17 -3.88 -6.18 16.62
C ILE A 17 -3.17 -5.83 15.30
N PRO A 18 -2.03 -5.12 15.36
CA PRO A 18 -1.19 -4.87 14.19
C PRO A 18 -0.30 -6.07 13.86
N HIS A 19 -0.32 -6.48 12.59
CA HIS A 19 0.49 -7.55 12.03
C HIS A 19 1.44 -7.02 10.96
N CYS A 20 2.56 -7.69 10.71
CA CYS A 20 3.44 -7.39 9.60
C CYS A 20 2.84 -7.89 8.27
N SER A 21 2.79 -7.06 7.23
CA SER A 21 2.26 -7.46 5.91
C SER A 21 3.06 -8.57 5.22
N SER A 22 4.34 -8.72 5.56
CA SER A 22 5.24 -9.70 4.93
C SER A 22 5.21 -11.05 5.63
N CYS A 23 5.24 -11.08 6.97
CA CYS A 23 5.38 -12.33 7.75
C CYS A 23 4.18 -12.67 8.65
N GLY A 24 3.15 -11.84 8.71
CA GLY A 24 1.92 -12.07 9.50
C GLY A 24 2.07 -12.01 11.03
N LYS A 25 3.29 -11.89 11.55
CA LYS A 25 3.53 -11.80 13.01
C LYS A 25 3.12 -10.45 13.58
N VAL A 26 2.66 -10.47 14.84
CA VAL A 26 2.24 -9.28 15.59
C VAL A 26 3.41 -8.31 15.76
N ARG A 27 3.15 -7.01 15.64
CA ARG A 27 4.14 -5.94 15.91
C ARG A 27 3.63 -4.98 16.99
N PRO A 28 4.50 -4.19 17.63
CA PRO A 28 4.04 -3.05 18.43
C PRO A 28 3.39 -1.98 17.52
N PRO A 29 2.29 -1.31 17.97
CA PRO A 29 1.44 -0.44 17.14
C PRO A 29 2.11 0.84 16.61
N THR A 30 3.30 1.17 17.09
CA THR A 30 4.05 2.39 16.76
C THR A 30 5.20 2.17 15.77
N ALA A 31 5.39 0.95 15.23
CA ALA A 31 6.59 0.58 14.49
C ALA A 31 6.56 0.83 12.96
N GLY A 32 5.57 1.56 12.43
CA GLY A 32 5.58 1.96 11.01
C GLY A 32 4.24 2.42 10.45
N PRO A 33 4.22 2.96 9.22
CA PRO A 33 3.00 3.39 8.53
C PRO A 33 2.08 2.19 8.31
N ALA A 34 0.80 2.37 8.67
CA ALA A 34 -0.20 1.32 8.55
C ALA A 34 -0.90 1.39 7.19
N VAL A 35 -0.90 0.28 6.44
CA VAL A 35 -1.51 0.18 5.11
C VAL A 35 -3.03 0.43 5.19
N HIS A 36 -3.65 0.10 6.32
CA HIS A 36 -5.07 0.32 6.59
C HIS A 36 -5.45 1.71 7.12
N LEU A 37 -4.48 2.54 7.50
CA LEU A 37 -4.74 3.93 7.94
C LEU A 37 -4.22 4.94 6.93
N THR A 38 -3.34 4.52 6.04
CA THR A 38 -2.81 5.35 4.96
C THR A 38 -3.82 5.35 3.81
N GLY A 39 -4.56 6.45 3.64
CA GLY A 39 -5.51 6.63 2.53
C GLY A 39 -7.01 6.52 2.88
N LYS A 40 -7.37 5.75 3.92
CA LYS A 40 -8.76 5.62 4.40
C LYS A 40 -9.38 6.93 4.93
N PRO A 41 -8.69 7.83 5.66
CA PRO A 41 -9.26 9.15 5.97
C PRO A 41 -9.39 10.04 4.71
N SER A 42 -8.61 9.82 3.65
CA SER A 42 -8.70 10.61 2.41
C SER A 42 -9.82 10.18 1.46
N ARG A 43 -10.28 8.91 1.50
CA ARG A 43 -11.47 8.50 0.73
C ARG A 43 -12.77 9.00 1.36
N LEU A 44 -12.86 9.02 2.69
CA LEU A 44 -13.98 9.64 3.40
C LEU A 44 -13.90 11.17 3.37
N SER A 45 -12.71 11.78 3.43
CA SER A 45 -12.57 13.24 3.29
C SER A 45 -12.89 13.74 1.89
N GLY A 46 -12.73 12.95 0.83
CA GLY A 46 -13.08 13.38 -0.53
C GLY A 46 -14.57 13.67 -0.72
N SER A 47 -15.44 12.82 -0.17
CA SER A 47 -16.89 13.03 -0.21
C SER A 47 -17.33 14.08 0.81
N VAL A 48 -16.82 14.03 2.04
CA VAL A 48 -17.15 15.02 3.08
C VAL A 48 -16.65 16.43 2.71
N ALA A 49 -15.48 16.56 2.08
CA ALA A 49 -14.99 17.85 1.58
C ALA A 49 -15.80 18.37 0.39
N ARG A 50 -16.33 17.48 -0.45
CA ARG A 50 -17.23 17.88 -1.55
C ARG A 50 -18.57 18.36 -1.01
N PHE A 51 -19.11 17.69 0.01
CA PHE A 51 -20.29 18.16 0.73
C PHE A 51 -20.03 19.45 1.49
N ALA A 52 -18.93 19.56 2.24
CA ALA A 52 -18.57 20.78 2.98
C ALA A 52 -18.29 21.96 2.04
N GLY A 53 -17.62 21.73 0.91
CA GLY A 53 -17.40 22.74 -0.12
C GLY A 53 -18.70 23.18 -0.80
N TRP A 54 -19.57 22.23 -1.17
CA TRP A 54 -20.88 22.54 -1.72
C TRP A 54 -21.77 23.28 -0.71
N PHE A 55 -21.73 22.87 0.57
CA PHE A 55 -22.50 23.49 1.65
C PHE A 55 -22.00 24.91 1.92
N SER A 56 -20.68 25.13 1.92
CA SER A 56 -20.10 26.47 2.07
C SER A 56 -20.46 27.38 0.90
N LEU A 57 -20.47 26.87 -0.34
CA LEU A 57 -20.90 27.64 -1.50
C LEU A 57 -22.40 27.93 -1.48
N ALA A 58 -23.23 26.93 -1.17
CA ALA A 58 -24.68 27.08 -1.07
C ALA A 58 -25.05 28.07 0.06
N PHE A 59 -24.43 27.93 1.23
CA PHE A 59 -24.66 28.79 2.39
C PHE A 59 -24.14 30.22 2.14
N GLY A 60 -22.94 30.36 1.57
CA GLY A 60 -22.38 31.66 1.21
C GLY A 60 -23.21 32.38 0.15
N THR A 61 -23.68 31.67 -0.88
CA THR A 61 -24.55 32.23 -1.92
C THR A 61 -25.92 32.60 -1.35
N PHE A 62 -26.49 31.77 -0.49
CA PHE A 62 -27.75 32.04 0.19
C PHE A 62 -27.66 33.27 1.08
N MET A 63 -26.63 33.38 1.92
CA MET A 63 -26.41 34.57 2.75
C MET A 63 -26.15 35.82 1.90
N ALA A 64 -25.37 35.74 0.83
CA ALA A 64 -25.12 36.87 -0.06
C ALA A 64 -26.42 37.36 -0.74
N LEU A 65 -27.28 36.46 -1.20
CA LEU A 65 -28.59 36.80 -1.76
C LEU A 65 -29.53 37.40 -0.69
N LEU A 66 -29.53 36.84 0.52
CA LEU A 66 -30.38 37.30 1.62
C LEU A 66 -30.00 38.71 2.07
N PHE A 67 -28.71 38.96 2.31
CA PHE A 67 -28.23 40.30 2.65
C PHE A 67 -28.37 41.28 1.49
N GLY A 68 -28.08 40.86 0.25
CA GLY A 68 -28.28 41.69 -0.94
C GLY A 68 -29.74 42.12 -1.11
N ALA A 69 -30.68 41.19 -0.97
CA ALA A 69 -32.11 41.48 -1.02
C ALA A 69 -32.57 42.37 0.14
N LEU A 70 -32.07 42.14 1.36
CA LEU A 70 -32.41 42.94 2.54
C LEU A 70 -31.93 44.40 2.41
N PHE A 71 -30.70 44.62 1.93
CA PHE A 71 -30.17 45.96 1.70
C PHE A 71 -30.86 46.67 0.53
N GLN A 72 -31.21 45.94 -0.54
CA GLN A 72 -31.98 46.49 -1.67
C GLN A 72 -33.40 46.89 -1.24
N TRP A 73 -34.00 46.17 -0.29
CA TRP A 73 -35.31 46.51 0.27
C TRP A 73 -35.25 47.78 1.15
N ILE A 74 -34.18 47.96 1.92
CA ILE A 74 -34.00 49.13 2.80
C ILE A 74 -33.54 50.38 2.02
N PHE A 75 -32.69 50.23 1.00
CA PHE A 75 -32.13 51.33 0.21
C PHE A 75 -32.36 51.12 -1.30
N PRO A 76 -33.61 51.26 -1.80
CA PRO A 76 -33.96 50.91 -3.18
C PRO A 76 -33.29 51.80 -4.26
N ALA A 77 -32.80 53.00 -3.89
CA ALA A 77 -32.18 53.94 -4.82
C ALA A 77 -30.62 53.98 -4.75
N GLY A 78 -30.00 53.20 -3.86
CA GLY A 78 -28.56 53.27 -3.60
C GLY A 78 -27.76 52.13 -4.23
N ILE A 79 -26.67 52.48 -4.92
CA ILE A 79 -25.64 51.52 -5.40
C ILE A 79 -24.99 50.70 -4.27
N VAL A 80 -25.17 51.15 -3.02
CA VAL A 80 -24.61 50.57 -1.80
C VAL A 80 -24.92 49.08 -1.66
N GLY A 81 -26.11 48.62 -2.07
CA GLY A 81 -26.49 47.21 -2.05
C GLY A 81 -25.63 46.33 -2.97
N TRP A 82 -25.29 46.83 -4.17
CA TRP A 82 -24.44 46.11 -5.13
C TRP A 82 -22.98 46.05 -4.69
N VAL A 83 -22.45 47.12 -4.08
CA VAL A 83 -21.06 47.16 -3.62
C VAL A 83 -20.86 46.26 -2.40
N LEU A 84 -21.74 46.32 -1.41
CA LEU A 84 -21.65 45.47 -0.21
C LEU A 84 -21.98 44.00 -0.53
N GLY A 85 -23.07 43.76 -1.27
CA GLY A 85 -23.45 42.40 -1.67
C GLY A 85 -22.41 41.75 -2.59
N GLY A 86 -21.90 42.50 -3.57
CA GLY A 86 -20.84 42.06 -4.46
C GLY A 86 -19.52 41.79 -3.72
N GLY A 87 -19.15 42.63 -2.75
CA GLY A 87 -17.95 42.44 -1.93
C GLY A 87 -18.01 41.17 -1.07
N ILE A 88 -19.15 40.93 -0.41
CA ILE A 88 -19.37 39.72 0.40
C ILE A 88 -19.37 38.47 -0.51
N PHE A 89 -20.03 38.53 -1.66
CA PHE A 89 -20.03 37.44 -2.64
C PHE A 89 -18.62 37.15 -3.16
N ALA A 90 -17.84 38.17 -3.51
CA ALA A 90 -16.47 38.00 -3.99
C ALA A 90 -15.57 37.35 -2.93
N LEU A 91 -15.70 37.75 -1.66
CA LEU A 91 -14.94 37.15 -0.55
C LEU A 91 -15.34 35.69 -0.31
N ALA A 92 -16.64 35.39 -0.31
CA ALA A 92 -17.15 34.03 -0.17
C ALA A 92 -16.74 33.13 -1.34
N ALA A 93 -16.77 33.65 -2.57
CA ALA A 93 -16.34 32.95 -3.77
C ALA A 93 -14.84 32.66 -3.75
N LEU A 94 -14.01 33.62 -3.30
CA LEU A 94 -12.57 33.44 -3.14
C LEU A 94 -12.23 32.32 -2.14
N ILE A 95 -12.87 32.34 -0.97
CA ILE A 95 -12.67 31.32 0.08
C ILE A 95 -13.15 29.95 -0.43
N GLY A 96 -14.36 29.88 -1.00
CA GLY A 96 -14.91 28.65 -1.56
C GLY A 96 -14.03 28.06 -2.66
N PHE A 97 -13.57 28.88 -3.60
CA PHE A 97 -12.67 28.46 -4.66
C PHE A 97 -11.31 27.98 -4.11
N GLY A 98 -10.78 28.67 -3.10
CA GLY A 98 -9.57 28.26 -2.38
C GLY A 98 -9.70 26.88 -1.73
N LEU A 99 -10.82 26.61 -1.05
CA LEU A 99 -11.09 25.30 -0.45
C LEU A 99 -11.27 24.20 -1.49
N LEU A 100 -11.98 24.46 -2.59
CA LEU A 100 -12.16 23.48 -3.67
C LEU A 100 -10.82 23.10 -4.30
N ARG A 101 -9.97 24.09 -4.57
CA ARG A 101 -8.65 23.87 -5.15
C ARG A 101 -7.73 23.16 -4.15
N GLY A 102 -7.74 23.55 -2.89
CA GLY A 102 -7.03 22.88 -1.79
C GLY A 102 -7.44 21.42 -1.63
N GLY A 103 -8.74 21.12 -1.64
CA GLY A 103 -9.27 19.76 -1.48
C GLY A 103 -8.82 18.80 -2.58
N SER A 104 -8.71 19.27 -3.83
CA SER A 104 -8.19 18.45 -4.93
C SER A 104 -6.70 18.11 -4.79
N ALA A 105 -5.90 19.06 -4.28
CA ALA A 105 -4.48 18.84 -4.01
C ALA A 105 -4.30 17.82 -2.87
N LEU A 106 -5.09 17.91 -1.79
CA LEU A 106 -5.07 16.94 -0.69
C LEU A 106 -5.53 15.54 -1.14
N LYS A 107 -6.53 15.45 -2.03
CA LYS A 107 -6.97 14.17 -2.60
C LYS A 107 -5.87 13.53 -3.45
N ALA A 108 -5.17 14.34 -4.25
CA ALA A 108 -4.05 13.86 -5.06
C ALA A 108 -2.83 13.43 -4.22
N SER A 109 -2.53 14.12 -3.12
CA SER A 109 -1.47 13.67 -2.21
C SER A 109 -1.86 12.39 -1.46
N GLY A 110 -3.13 12.26 -1.06
CA GLY A 110 -3.66 11.06 -0.41
C GLY A 110 -3.60 9.82 -1.29
N SER A 111 -4.05 9.92 -2.55
CA SER A 111 -4.00 8.78 -3.48
C SER A 111 -2.57 8.35 -3.82
N ARG A 112 -1.64 9.31 -3.93
CA ARG A 112 -0.21 9.00 -4.12
C ARG A 112 0.41 8.33 -2.90
N ALA A 113 0.04 8.73 -1.69
CA ALA A 113 0.54 8.12 -0.46
C ALA A 113 0.00 6.70 -0.27
N GLU A 114 -1.28 6.49 -0.56
CA GLU A 114 -1.94 5.16 -0.58
C GLU A 114 -1.24 4.25 -1.60
N ALA A 115 -1.03 4.73 -2.82
CA ALA A 115 -0.32 3.99 -3.86
C ALA A 115 1.09 3.57 -3.42
N ARG A 116 1.92 4.50 -2.91
CA ARG A 116 3.30 4.16 -2.47
C ARG A 116 3.32 3.13 -1.35
N THR A 117 2.39 3.23 -0.40
CA THR A 117 2.31 2.30 0.73
C THR A 117 1.88 0.92 0.27
N PHE A 118 0.93 0.85 -0.66
CA PHE A 118 0.52 -0.39 -1.31
C PHE A 118 1.68 -1.03 -2.08
N GLU A 119 2.41 -0.23 -2.86
CA GLU A 119 3.57 -0.70 -3.64
C GLU A 119 4.67 -1.30 -2.73
N GLN A 120 4.98 -0.64 -1.62
CA GLN A 120 5.90 -1.16 -0.61
C GLN A 120 5.39 -2.47 0.02
N ALA A 121 4.10 -2.55 0.32
CA ALA A 121 3.50 -3.74 0.92
C ALA A 121 3.52 -4.95 -0.02
N VAL A 122 3.14 -4.74 -1.29
CA VAL A 122 3.15 -5.80 -2.32
C VAL A 122 4.57 -6.24 -2.64
N THR A 123 5.51 -5.32 -2.76
CA THR A 123 6.93 -5.67 -2.99
C THR A 123 7.47 -6.50 -1.82
N ALA A 124 7.21 -6.10 -0.57
CA ALA A 124 7.66 -6.86 0.60
C ALA A 124 6.96 -8.23 0.77
N MET A 125 5.76 -8.40 0.20
CA MET A 125 5.09 -9.70 0.11
C MET A 125 5.69 -10.57 -0.99
N ALA A 126 5.98 -10.00 -2.16
CA ALA A 126 6.64 -10.69 -3.25
C ALA A 126 8.01 -11.22 -2.81
N GLU A 127 8.80 -10.40 -2.11
CA GLU A 127 10.08 -10.82 -1.52
C GLU A 127 9.93 -11.96 -0.50
N ALA A 128 8.78 -12.05 0.18
CA ALA A 128 8.51 -13.11 1.14
C ALA A 128 8.13 -14.44 0.49
N ARG A 129 7.54 -14.39 -0.69
CA ARG A 129 6.98 -15.54 -1.42
C ARG A 129 7.76 -15.88 -2.68
N GLY A 130 9.03 -15.47 -2.75
CA GLY A 130 9.92 -15.79 -3.86
C GLY A 130 9.56 -15.14 -5.20
N GLY A 131 8.79 -14.05 -5.17
CA GLY A 131 8.49 -13.22 -6.34
C GLY A 131 7.16 -13.52 -7.04
N VAL A 132 6.29 -14.37 -6.50
CA VAL A 132 4.90 -14.52 -6.98
C VAL A 132 3.92 -14.02 -5.93
N VAL A 133 2.91 -13.27 -6.36
CA VAL A 133 1.82 -12.81 -5.51
C VAL A 133 0.49 -12.95 -6.26
N SER A 134 -0.51 -13.58 -5.64
CA SER A 134 -1.87 -13.64 -6.18
C SER A 134 -2.76 -12.52 -5.63
N MET A 135 -3.86 -12.24 -6.33
CA MET A 135 -4.88 -11.28 -5.87
C MET A 135 -5.49 -11.69 -4.53
N LEU A 136 -5.77 -12.98 -4.34
CA LEU A 136 -6.31 -13.52 -3.09
C LEU A 136 -5.34 -13.35 -1.92
N ASP A 137 -4.05 -13.57 -2.15
CA ASP A 137 -3.02 -13.37 -1.13
C ASP A 137 -2.95 -11.92 -0.66
N VAL A 138 -3.05 -10.98 -1.60
CA VAL A 138 -3.01 -9.54 -1.29
C VAL A 138 -4.27 -9.12 -0.56
N ALA A 139 -5.44 -9.58 -1.00
CA ALA A 139 -6.71 -9.32 -0.34
C ALA A 139 -6.68 -9.80 1.12
N GLN A 140 -6.27 -11.05 1.36
CA GLN A 140 -6.19 -11.62 2.70
C GLN A 140 -5.11 -10.95 3.56
N MET A 141 -3.90 -10.75 3.02
CA MET A 141 -2.77 -10.20 3.79
C MET A 141 -2.93 -8.72 4.10
N LEU A 142 -3.53 -7.95 3.19
CA LEU A 142 -3.79 -6.53 3.37
C LEU A 142 -5.19 -6.23 3.86
N GLY A 143 -6.03 -7.22 4.17
CA GLY A 143 -7.41 -7.03 4.63
C GLY A 143 -8.28 -6.19 3.68
N LEU A 144 -8.04 -6.32 2.38
CA LEU A 144 -8.76 -5.60 1.32
C LEU A 144 -9.89 -6.48 0.78
N ASP A 145 -10.92 -5.83 0.23
CA ASP A 145 -11.89 -6.52 -0.61
C ASP A 145 -11.22 -7.02 -1.90
N GLU A 146 -11.69 -8.14 -2.45
CA GLU A 146 -11.10 -8.72 -3.66
C GLU A 146 -11.12 -7.74 -4.83
N VAL A 147 -12.26 -7.06 -5.08
CA VAL A 147 -12.39 -6.09 -6.17
C VAL A 147 -11.41 -4.93 -6.01
N GLU A 148 -11.18 -4.51 -4.76
CA GLU A 148 -10.21 -3.47 -4.45
C GLU A 148 -8.76 -3.94 -4.65
N ALA A 149 -8.43 -5.16 -4.22
CA ALA A 149 -7.10 -5.75 -4.42
C ALA A 149 -6.76 -5.89 -5.90
N ASP A 150 -7.68 -6.38 -6.73
CA ASP A 150 -7.49 -6.49 -8.17
C ASP A 150 -7.28 -5.13 -8.83
N ARG A 151 -8.12 -4.15 -8.49
CA ARG A 151 -7.98 -2.79 -9.02
C ARG A 151 -6.61 -2.20 -8.71
N LEU A 152 -6.12 -2.37 -7.48
CA LEU A 152 -4.83 -1.84 -7.03
C LEU A 152 -3.66 -2.60 -7.67
N LEU A 153 -3.74 -3.91 -7.83
CA LEU A 153 -2.72 -4.72 -8.49
C LEU A 153 -2.65 -4.43 -9.99
N THR A 154 -3.80 -4.32 -10.66
CA THR A 154 -3.90 -3.93 -12.07
C THR A 154 -3.32 -2.54 -12.31
N ASP A 155 -3.66 -1.57 -11.45
CA ASP A 155 -3.11 -0.20 -11.53
C ASP A 155 -1.60 -0.20 -11.28
N PHE A 156 -1.12 -0.99 -10.33
CA PHE A 156 0.30 -1.15 -10.06
C PHE A 156 1.07 -1.76 -11.24
N ALA A 157 0.53 -2.81 -11.86
CA ALA A 157 1.11 -3.44 -13.04
C ALA A 157 1.16 -2.48 -14.25
N LYS A 158 0.13 -1.66 -14.44
CA LYS A 158 0.12 -0.60 -15.48
C LYS A 158 1.17 0.48 -15.25
N ARG A 159 1.43 0.84 -13.99
CA ARG A 159 2.45 1.86 -13.64
C ARG A 159 3.87 1.34 -13.71
N ASN A 160 4.10 0.05 -13.51
CA ASN A 160 5.43 -0.57 -13.42
C ASN A 160 5.54 -1.83 -14.31
N PRO A 161 5.32 -1.72 -15.63
CA PRO A 161 5.33 -2.88 -16.55
C PRO A 161 6.69 -3.62 -16.59
N GLU A 162 7.77 -2.94 -16.23
CA GLU A 162 9.12 -3.50 -16.16
C GLU A 162 9.41 -4.29 -14.87
N ARG A 163 8.61 -4.09 -13.82
CA ARG A 163 8.81 -4.73 -12.51
C ARG A 163 7.82 -5.87 -12.26
N VAL A 164 6.67 -5.84 -12.90
CA VAL A 164 5.57 -6.78 -12.67
C VAL A 164 5.08 -7.36 -13.99
N ARG A 165 5.04 -8.69 -14.06
CA ARG A 165 4.35 -9.41 -15.13
C ARG A 165 3.08 -10.03 -14.60
N VAL A 166 2.01 -9.93 -15.40
CA VAL A 166 0.75 -10.58 -15.11
C VAL A 166 0.69 -11.84 -15.96
N GLU A 167 0.59 -12.98 -15.30
CA GLU A 167 0.47 -14.28 -15.95
C GLU A 167 -0.76 -15.00 -15.40
N LEU A 168 -1.33 -15.90 -16.20
CA LEU A 168 -2.29 -16.86 -15.70
C LEU A 168 -1.52 -18.12 -15.33
N ASP A 169 -1.72 -18.61 -14.11
CA ASP A 169 -1.16 -19.88 -13.70
C ASP A 169 -1.91 -21.06 -14.34
N GLU A 170 -1.42 -22.27 -14.11
CA GLU A 170 -2.00 -23.52 -14.62
C GLU A 170 -3.42 -23.79 -14.11
N SER A 171 -3.84 -23.13 -13.03
CA SER A 171 -5.20 -23.20 -12.47
C SER A 171 -6.16 -22.16 -13.06
N GLY A 172 -5.68 -21.29 -13.95
CA GLY A 172 -6.45 -20.17 -14.51
C GLY A 172 -6.55 -18.98 -13.56
N THR A 173 -5.72 -18.92 -12.52
CA THR A 173 -5.68 -17.80 -11.56
C THR A 173 -4.69 -16.75 -12.02
N LEU A 174 -5.07 -15.47 -11.91
CA LEU A 174 -4.18 -14.34 -12.21
C LEU A 174 -3.10 -14.21 -11.12
N VAL A 175 -1.85 -14.38 -11.52
CA VAL A 175 -0.67 -14.22 -10.67
C VAL A 175 0.20 -13.06 -11.16
N TYR A 176 0.70 -12.29 -10.20
CA TYR A 176 1.59 -11.16 -10.43
C TYR A 176 3.01 -11.59 -10.07
N GLN A 177 3.87 -11.69 -11.08
CA GLN A 177 5.25 -12.11 -10.94
C GLN A 177 6.20 -10.91 -10.93
N PHE A 178 7.23 -11.01 -10.09
CA PHE A 178 8.28 -10.01 -9.91
C PHE A 178 9.62 -10.64 -10.35
N PRO A 179 9.98 -10.55 -11.65
CA PRO A 179 11.11 -11.29 -12.21
C PRO A 179 12.45 -10.95 -11.55
N GLN A 180 12.60 -9.70 -11.09
CA GLN A 180 13.80 -9.23 -10.40
C GLN A 180 14.02 -9.92 -9.05
N LEU A 181 12.94 -10.33 -8.38
CA LEU A 181 13.01 -11.02 -7.08
C LEU A 181 13.23 -12.54 -7.24
N MET A 182 12.68 -13.11 -8.31
CA MET A 182 12.87 -14.52 -8.71
C MET A 182 14.32 -14.89 -9.00
N LEU A 183 15.07 -13.99 -9.64
CA LEU A 183 16.50 -14.20 -9.94
C LEU A 183 17.36 -14.26 -8.67
N GLY A 184 16.95 -13.57 -7.60
CA GLY A 184 17.63 -13.60 -6.31
C GLY A 184 17.41 -14.91 -5.55
N THR A 185 16.19 -15.46 -5.59
CA THR A 185 15.87 -16.74 -4.92
C THR A 185 16.49 -17.93 -5.63
N ALA A 186 16.47 -17.99 -6.96
CA ALA A 186 17.12 -19.06 -7.73
C ALA A 186 18.63 -19.17 -7.43
N ARG A 187 19.31 -18.03 -7.23
CA ARG A 187 20.74 -18.00 -6.85
C ARG A 187 20.99 -18.56 -5.44
N THR A 188 20.04 -18.32 -4.53
CA THR A 188 20.15 -18.76 -3.14
C THR A 188 19.86 -20.24 -3.00
N GLU A 189 18.86 -20.76 -3.73
CA GLU A 189 18.56 -22.20 -3.79
C GLU A 189 19.70 -22.99 -4.46
N TYR A 190 20.28 -22.48 -5.54
CA TYR A 190 21.46 -23.11 -6.17
C TYR A 190 22.66 -23.15 -5.20
N SER A 191 22.90 -22.07 -4.47
CA SER A 191 23.96 -22.02 -3.46
C SER A 191 23.73 -23.01 -2.32
N GLN A 192 22.50 -23.17 -1.83
CA GLN A 192 22.19 -24.13 -0.77
C GLN A 192 22.33 -25.57 -1.25
N ARG A 193 21.91 -25.86 -2.49
CA ARG A 193 22.06 -27.19 -3.09
C ARG A 193 23.54 -27.56 -3.25
N ALA A 194 24.35 -26.64 -3.76
CA ALA A 194 25.79 -26.83 -3.90
C ALA A 194 26.50 -27.05 -2.54
N VAL A 195 26.08 -26.34 -1.48
CA VAL A 195 26.61 -26.56 -0.12
C VAL A 195 26.19 -27.92 0.42
N SER A 196 24.93 -28.33 0.23
CA SER A 196 24.46 -29.65 0.69
C SER A 196 25.12 -30.81 -0.06
N GLU A 197 25.39 -30.66 -1.36
CA GLU A 197 26.11 -31.66 -2.16
C GLU A 197 27.57 -31.77 -1.70
N ALA A 198 28.23 -30.66 -1.39
CA ALA A 198 29.57 -30.64 -0.83
C ALA A 198 29.66 -31.25 0.58
N GLU A 199 28.66 -31.03 1.43
CA GLU A 199 28.58 -31.66 2.76
C GLU A 199 28.38 -33.19 2.67
N VAL A 200 27.59 -33.66 1.71
CA VAL A 200 27.39 -35.09 1.46
C VAL A 200 28.66 -35.75 0.92
N GLU A 201 29.37 -35.08 0.00
CA GLU A 201 30.64 -35.58 -0.55
C GLU A 201 31.74 -35.63 0.52
N ALA A 202 31.85 -34.59 1.36
CA ALA A 202 32.78 -34.57 2.49
C ALA A 202 32.47 -35.65 3.53
N ALA A 203 31.19 -35.90 3.83
CA ALA A 203 30.79 -36.97 4.74
C ALA A 203 31.16 -38.37 4.20
N ALA A 204 30.99 -38.60 2.90
CA ALA A 204 31.37 -39.86 2.25
C ALA A 204 32.88 -40.10 2.27
N GLU A 205 33.70 -39.05 2.11
CA GLU A 205 35.16 -39.15 2.16
C GLU A 205 35.67 -39.49 3.58
N VAL A 206 35.04 -38.93 4.62
CA VAL A 206 35.34 -39.24 6.02
C VAL A 206 34.98 -40.68 6.37
N GLU A 207 33.83 -41.18 5.90
CA GLU A 207 33.40 -42.56 6.10
C GLU A 207 34.33 -43.56 5.38
N ALA A 208 34.75 -43.23 4.15
CA ALA A 208 35.73 -44.01 3.39
C ALA A 208 37.12 -44.02 4.06
N ALA A 209 37.52 -42.94 4.73
CA ALA A 209 38.77 -42.89 5.50
C ALA A 209 38.69 -43.73 6.79
N GLN A 210 37.56 -43.70 7.50
CA GLN A 210 37.36 -44.51 8.72
C GLN A 210 37.36 -46.01 8.45
N SER A 211 36.77 -46.45 7.33
CA SER A 211 36.78 -47.88 6.94
C SER A 211 38.19 -48.41 6.63
N ARG A 212 39.13 -47.56 6.20
CA ARG A 212 40.53 -47.95 5.98
C ARG A 212 41.35 -48.11 7.26
N ILE A 213 40.90 -47.52 8.38
CA ILE A 213 41.62 -47.55 9.66
C ILE A 213 41.21 -48.75 10.53
N ALA A 214 40.18 -49.52 10.14
CA ALA A 214 39.74 -50.70 10.89
C ALA A 214 40.88 -51.74 11.01
N PRO A 215 41.46 -51.96 12.22
CA PRO A 215 42.53 -52.90 12.39
C PRO A 215 41.97 -54.32 12.28
N THR A 216 42.53 -55.10 11.36
CA THR A 216 42.32 -56.55 11.29
C THR A 216 42.68 -57.17 12.64
N ARG A 217 41.68 -57.45 13.49
CA ARG A 217 41.85 -58.29 14.68
C ARG A 217 42.16 -59.71 14.21
N ARG A 218 43.46 -59.97 14.02
CA ARG A 218 44.02 -61.29 13.73
C ARG A 218 44.03 -62.10 15.03
N SER A 219 43.10 -63.04 15.11
CA SER A 219 43.27 -64.42 15.59
C SER A 219 44.53 -64.73 16.43
N GLY A 220 44.31 -65.12 17.70
CA GLY A 220 45.17 -65.98 18.52
C GLY A 220 44.26 -66.62 19.57
N ARG A 221 43.79 -67.86 19.37
CA ARG A 221 44.40 -69.14 19.79
C ARG A 221 44.54 -69.27 21.30
#